data_AF-A0A7W8MDM8-F1
#
_entry.id   AF-A0A7W8MDM8-F1
#
_cell.length_a   1.000
_cell.length_b   1.000
_cell.length_c   1.000
_cell.angle_alpha   90.00
_cell.angle_beta   90.00
_cell.angle_gamma   90.00
#
_symmetry.space_group_name_H-M   'P 1'
#
loop_
_entity.id
_entity.type
_entity.pdbx_description
1 polymer ?
#
loop_
_entity_poly.entity_id
_entity_poly.type
_entity_poly.pdbx_seq_one_letter_code
_entity_poly.pdbx_strand_id
1 'polypeptide(L)'
;MIQPVQAESSWILTPKDFLIIDLAMQAAEPNRIGRPDDGHREAVGKAVIRLYTAGMTDPTRLADAASTMAATRLLDRRRGQHAG
;
A
#
# COMPACT_ATOMS: atom_id res chain seq x y z
N MET A 1 -35.68 -1.85 -2.49
CA MET A 1 -34.30 -1.54 -2.05
C MET A 1 -33.49 -2.82 -2.10
N ILE A 2 -32.56 -2.95 -3.04
CA ILE A 2 -31.62 -4.07 -3.06
C ILE A 2 -30.44 -3.65 -2.20
N GLN A 3 -30.35 -4.20 -1.00
CA GLN A 3 -29.13 -4.09 -0.19
C GLN A 3 -28.10 -5.02 -0.85
N PRO A 4 -26.96 -4.53 -1.36
CA PRO A 4 -25.90 -5.43 -1.77
C PRO A 4 -25.42 -6.15 -0.52
N VAL A 5 -25.47 -7.48 -0.58
CA VAL A 5 -24.97 -8.38 0.45
C VAL A 5 -23.61 -7.87 0.92
N GLN A 6 -23.51 -7.52 2.20
CA GLN A 6 -22.23 -7.43 2.87
C GLN A 6 -21.69 -8.86 2.84
N ALA A 7 -20.99 -9.18 1.76
CA ALA A 7 -20.14 -10.35 1.72
C ALA A 7 -19.01 -10.06 2.72
N GLU A 8 -19.29 -10.29 4.00
CA GLU A 8 -18.31 -10.74 4.98
C GLU A 8 -17.80 -12.11 4.53
N SER A 9 -17.24 -12.15 3.32
CA SER A 9 -16.42 -13.25 2.89
C SER A 9 -15.26 -13.19 3.86
N SER A 10 -15.19 -14.17 4.75
CA SER A 10 -14.00 -14.49 5.54
C SER A 10 -12.85 -14.68 4.55
N TRP A 11 -12.19 -13.58 4.18
CA TRP A 11 -11.03 -13.59 3.31
C TRP A 11 -9.88 -14.08 4.16
N ILE A 12 -9.80 -15.40 4.31
CA ILE A 12 -8.57 -16.04 4.71
C ILE A 12 -7.57 -15.69 3.60
N LEU A 13 -6.63 -14.80 3.92
CA LEU A 13 -5.52 -14.50 3.02
C LEU A 13 -4.79 -15.82 2.75
N THR A 14 -4.86 -16.25 1.50
CA THR A 14 -4.09 -17.37 1.01
C THR A 14 -2.60 -16.99 0.96
N PRO A 15 -1.69 -17.96 0.93
CA PRO A 15 -0.27 -17.67 0.71
C PRO A 15 0.00 -16.87 -0.58
N LYS A 16 -0.85 -17.01 -1.60
CA LYS A 16 -0.77 -16.23 -2.84
C LYS A 16 -1.13 -14.77 -2.61
N ASP A 17 -2.14 -14.50 -1.78
CA ASP A 17 -2.54 -13.13 -1.45
C ASP A 17 -1.42 -12.42 -0.68
N PHE A 18 -0.77 -13.15 0.23
CA PHE A 18 0.42 -12.64 0.92
C PHE A 18 1.53 -12.27 -0.08
N LEU A 19 1.84 -13.13 -1.05
CA LEU A 19 2.85 -12.84 -2.06
C LEU A 19 2.52 -11.57 -2.88
N ILE A 20 1.26 -11.38 -3.25
CA ILE A 20 0.81 -10.19 -4.00
C ILE A 20 1.01 -8.92 -3.16
N ILE A 21 0.59 -8.96 -1.90
CA ILE A 21 0.72 -7.82 -0.98
C ILE A 21 2.19 -7.54 -0.67
N ASP A 22 3.00 -8.58 -0.45
CA ASP A 22 4.41 -8.46 -0.14
C ASP A 22 5.21 -7.82 -1.29
N LEU A 23 4.96 -8.24 -2.54
CA LEU A 23 5.57 -7.61 -3.72
C LEU A 23 5.24 -6.12 -3.82
N ALA A 24 4.00 -5.74 -3.53
CA ALA A 24 3.61 -4.33 -3.52
C ALA A 24 4.30 -3.54 -2.40
N MET A 25 4.43 -4.14 -1.21
CA MET A 25 5.10 -3.51 -0.07
C MET A 25 6.61 -3.36 -0.27
N GLN A 26 7.27 -4.32 -0.94
CA GLN A 26 8.67 -4.20 -1.35
C GLN A 26 8.89 -2.99 -2.28
N ALA A 27 7.96 -2.72 -3.19
CA ALA A 27 8.03 -1.57 -4.09
C ALA A 27 7.89 -0.20 -3.36
N ALA A 28 7.31 -0.22 -2.16
CA ALA A 28 7.18 0.96 -1.29
C ALA A 28 8.40 1.18 -0.39
N GLU A 29 9.33 0.23 -0.29
CA GLU A 29 10.50 0.39 0.57
C GLU A 29 11.44 1.47 0.01
N PRO A 30 11.69 2.55 0.76
CA PRO A 30 12.68 3.53 0.34
C PRO A 30 14.06 2.87 0.35
N ASN A 31 14.82 3.04 -0.72
CA ASN A 31 16.21 2.57 -0.87
C ASN A 31 17.20 3.33 0.04
N ARG A 32 16.82 3.66 1.27
CA ARG A 32 17.55 4.53 2.19
C ARG A 32 17.90 3.76 3.45
N ILE A 33 19.20 3.66 3.71
CA ILE A 33 19.76 3.26 5.00
C ILE A 33 19.43 4.37 6.02
N GLY A 34 18.32 4.24 6.73
CA GLY A 34 17.86 5.25 7.68
C GLY A 34 16.59 4.80 8.40
N ARG A 35 16.33 5.41 9.57
CA ARG A 35 15.26 5.05 10.51
C ARG A 35 13.93 4.81 9.75
N PRO A 36 13.31 3.64 9.91
CA PRO A 36 12.10 3.31 9.16
C PRO A 36 10.99 4.32 9.53
N ASP A 37 10.35 4.89 8.50
CA ASP A 37 9.17 5.72 8.67
C ASP A 37 7.96 4.78 8.80
N ASP A 38 7.84 4.17 9.97
CA ASP A 38 6.89 3.09 10.25
C ASP A 38 5.44 3.52 9.95
N GLY A 39 5.10 4.79 10.23
CA GLY A 39 3.76 5.33 9.97
C GLY A 39 3.46 5.49 8.48
N HIS A 40 4.45 5.80 7.65
CA HIS A 40 4.25 5.86 6.20
C HIS A 40 4.11 4.45 5.60
N ARG A 41 4.98 3.51 6.01
CA ARG A 41 4.88 2.11 5.59
C ARG A 41 3.53 1.50 5.97
N GLU A 42 3.02 1.82 7.15
CA GLU A 42 1.67 1.42 7.59
C GLU A 42 0.57 2.04 6.71
N ALA A 43 0.67 3.33 6.36
CA ALA A 43 -0.31 3.99 5.50
C ALA A 43 -0.35 3.38 4.09
N VAL A 44 0.82 3.09 3.51
CA VAL A 44 0.92 2.40 2.22
C VAL A 44 0.35 0.98 2.32
N GLY A 45 0.68 0.23 3.38
CA GLY A 45 0.13 -1.11 3.61
C GLY A 45 -1.40 -1.13 3.70
N LYS A 46 -2.00 -0.18 4.41
CA LYS A 46 -3.45 -0.01 4.47
C LYS A 46 -4.05 0.29 3.10
N ALA A 47 -3.39 1.12 2.29
CA ALA A 47 -3.85 1.45 0.95
C ALA A 47 -3.78 0.24 0.00
N VAL A 48 -2.68 -0.51 0.04
CA VAL A 48 -2.48 -1.75 -0.74
C VAL A 48 -3.56 -2.78 -0.39
N ILE A 49 -3.83 -3.01 0.90
CA ILE A 49 -4.90 -3.92 1.35
C ILE A 49 -6.26 -3.45 0.82
N ARG A 50 -6.56 -2.15 0.89
CA ARG A 50 -7.82 -1.59 0.37
C ARG A 50 -7.96 -1.79 -1.13
N LEU A 51 -6.91 -1.50 -1.92
CA LEU A 51 -6.90 -1.73 -3.36
C LEU A 51 -7.10 -3.21 -3.71
N TYR A 52 -6.44 -4.10 -2.96
CA TYR A 52 -6.60 -5.55 -3.12
C TYR A 52 -8.04 -6.00 -2.87
N THR A 53 -8.63 -5.57 -1.75
CA THR A 53 -10.03 -5.87 -1.41
C THR A 53 -11.03 -5.24 -2.39
N ALA A 54 -10.66 -4.14 -3.05
CA ALA A 54 -11.45 -3.53 -4.13
C ALA A 54 -11.32 -4.27 -5.48
N GLY A 55 -10.58 -5.38 -5.53
CA GLY A 55 -10.43 -6.24 -6.70
C GLY A 55 -9.17 -5.97 -7.53
N MET A 56 -8.27 -5.07 -7.11
CA MET A 56 -6.97 -4.90 -7.76
C MET A 56 -6.02 -6.02 -7.30
N THR A 57 -6.00 -7.12 -8.04
CA THR A 57 -5.21 -8.32 -7.71
C THR A 57 -3.94 -8.49 -8.55
N ASP A 58 -3.71 -7.59 -9.52
CA ASP A 58 -2.47 -7.56 -10.30
C ASP A 58 -1.32 -7.02 -9.45
N PRO A 59 -0.29 -7.84 -9.14
CA PRO A 59 0.82 -7.44 -8.29
C PRO A 59 1.61 -6.26 -8.86
N THR A 60 1.70 -6.14 -10.18
CA THR A 60 2.43 -5.04 -10.84
C THR A 60 1.73 -3.71 -10.60
N ARG A 61 0.39 -3.70 -10.73
CA ARG A 61 -0.41 -2.48 -10.53
C ARG A 61 -0.43 -2.04 -9.07
N LEU A 62 -0.43 -3.00 -8.14
CA LEU A 62 -0.31 -2.70 -6.72
C LEU A 62 1.08 -2.16 -6.37
N ALA A 63 2.15 -2.73 -6.94
CA ALA A 63 3.51 -2.24 -6.78
C ALA A 63 3.68 -0.81 -7.33
N ASP A 64 3.13 -0.51 -8.51
CA ASP A 64 3.16 0.84 -9.08
C ASP A 64 2.42 1.86 -8.20
N ALA A 65 1.25 1.48 -7.67
CA ALA A 65 0.50 2.32 -6.75
C ALA A 65 1.29 2.57 -5.45
N ALA A 66 1.86 1.52 -4.86
CA ALA A 66 2.65 1.60 -3.64
C ALA A 66 3.91 2.46 -3.85
N SER A 67 4.62 2.29 -4.96
CA SER A 67 5.77 3.10 -5.37
C SER A 67 5.41 4.57 -5.55
N THR A 68 4.27 4.85 -6.19
CA THR A 68 3.76 6.22 -6.38
C THR A 68 3.44 6.90 -5.05
N MET A 69 2.80 6.18 -4.12
CA MET A 69 2.51 6.68 -2.77
C MET A 69 3.80 6.94 -1.97
N ALA A 70 4.82 6.09 -2.11
CA ALA A 70 6.12 6.30 -1.51
C ALA A 70 6.85 7.53 -2.09
N ALA A 71 6.79 7.70 -3.42
CA ALA A 71 7.40 8.83 -4.12
C ALA A 71 6.74 10.17 -3.75
N THR A 72 5.41 10.22 -3.68
CA THR A 72 4.66 11.43 -3.28
C THR A 72 4.99 11.86 -1.85
N ARG A 73 5.12 10.91 -0.92
CA ARG A 73 5.57 11.21 0.45
C ARG A 73 6.96 11.83 0.49
N LEU A 74 7.89 11.36 -0.34
CA LEU A 74 9.23 11.92 -0.43
C LEU A 74 9.22 13.38 -0.91
N LEU A 75 8.27 13.76 -1.77
CA LEU A 75 8.08 15.14 -2.20
C LEU A 75 7.51 16.00 -1.06
N ASP A 76 6.48 15.52 -0.36
CA ASP A 76 5.89 16.25 0.78
C ASP A 76 6.88 16.47 1.92
N ARG A 77 7.72 15.47 2.22
CA ARG A 77 8.78 15.60 3.22
C ARG A 77 9.78 16.69 2.86
N ARG A 78 10.18 16.78 1.58
CA ARG A 78 11.09 17.82 1.09
C ARG A 78 10.45 19.20 1.18
N ARG A 79 9.15 19.34 0.87
CA ARG A 79 8.43 20.61 1.00
C ARG A 79 8.36 21.10 2.45
N GLY A 80 8.11 20.20 3.41
CA GLY A 80 8.09 20.56 4.83
C GLY A 80 9.44 21.02 5.38
N GLN A 81 10.57 20.58 4.81
CA GLN A 81 11.92 20.99 5.21
C GLN A 81 12.35 22.36 4.64
N HIS A 82 11.71 22.83 3.57
CA HIS A 82 11.96 24.15 2.99
C HIS A 82 11.08 25.27 3.59
N ALA A 83 10.10 24.92 4.42
CA ALA A 83 9.13 25.85 5.02
C ALA A 83 9.41 26.12 6.52
N GLY A 84 10.56 25.69 7.04
CA GLY A 84 10.96 25.84 8.45
C GLY A 84 12.22 26.69 8.62
#